data_AF-A0A3E2N8W5-F1
#
_entry.id   AF-A0A3E2N8W5-F1
#
_cell.length_a   1.000
_cell.length_b   1.000
_cell.length_c   1.000
_cell.angle_alpha   90.00
_cell.angle_beta   90.00
_cell.angle_gamma   90.00
#
_symmetry.space_group_name_H-M   'P 1'
#
loop_
_entity.id
_entity.type
_entity.pdbx_description
1 polymer ?
#
loop_
_entity_poly.entity_id
_entity_poly.type
_entity_poly.pdbx_seq_one_letter_code
_entity_poly.pdbx_strand_id
1 'polypeptide(L)'
;MKGKELLPADIKFIECQKTIVAALACMVAELEKPEPEPETVKQEQPELPILKNNDQRAAFIDAYETWPIWIETKETGERYYRYDLSEKAAIAVKVYWKHSWESYKESKDYEYGAAQYYLLGVKSEWRSGKNVYVEDESRTFYECGTNRSALVEYLKDFQKSK
;
A
#
# COMPACT_ATOMS: atom_id res chain seq x y z
N MET A 1 -14.15 65.58 16.35
CA MET A 1 -13.22 64.94 15.41
C MET A 1 -14.05 64.39 14.26
N LYS A 2 -14.00 65.00 13.06
CA LYS A 2 -14.77 64.52 11.91
C LYS A 2 -14.04 63.31 11.32
N GLY A 3 -14.71 62.16 11.25
CA GLY A 3 -14.20 60.95 10.61
C GLY A 3 -13.89 61.23 9.14
N LYS A 4 -12.72 60.80 8.67
CA LYS A 4 -12.41 60.84 7.24
C LYS A 4 -13.35 59.87 6.52
N GLU A 5 -14.21 60.40 5.65
CA GLU A 5 -14.98 59.59 4.72
C GLU A 5 -14.00 58.92 3.74
N LEU A 6 -14.10 57.60 3.61
CA LEU A 6 -13.27 56.79 2.71
C LEU A 6 -13.68 57.08 1.26
N LEU A 7 -12.70 57.26 0.38
CA LEU A 7 -12.98 57.56 -1.01
C LEU A 7 -13.57 56.31 -1.71
N PRO A 8 -14.41 56.46 -2.75
CA PRO A 8 -15.01 55.32 -3.45
C PRO A 8 -14.01 54.29 -3.99
N ALA A 9 -12.79 54.72 -4.32
CA ALA A 9 -11.71 53.83 -4.74
C ALA A 9 -11.17 52.97 -3.58
N ASP A 10 -11.09 53.54 -2.37
CA ASP A 10 -10.68 52.82 -1.17
C ASP A 10 -11.72 51.76 -0.77
N ILE A 11 -13.01 52.09 -0.95
CA ILE A 11 -14.12 51.15 -0.73
C ILE A 11 -14.00 49.93 -1.67
N LYS A 12 -13.80 50.18 -2.97
CA LYS A 12 -13.60 49.09 -3.95
C LYS A 12 -12.37 48.24 -3.66
N PHE A 13 -11.27 48.86 -3.26
CA PHE A 13 -10.05 48.15 -2.88
C PHE A 13 -10.28 47.24 -1.65
N ILE A 14 -11.01 47.75 -0.65
CA ILE A 14 -11.38 47.00 0.56
C ILE A 14 -12.30 45.82 0.22
N GLU A 15 -13.27 46.01 -0.68
CA GLU A 15 -14.17 44.93 -1.13
C GLU A 15 -13.42 43.81 -1.87
N CYS A 16 -12.47 44.17 -2.73
CA CYS A 16 -11.59 43.19 -3.39
C CYS A 16 -10.75 42.41 -2.37
N GLN A 17 -10.11 43.10 -1.42
CA GLN A 17 -9.31 42.47 -0.36
C GLN A 17 -10.15 41.49 0.48
N LYS A 18 -11.38 41.87 0.86
CA LYS A 18 -12.31 40.98 1.58
C LYS A 18 -12.62 39.71 0.80
N THR A 19 -12.78 39.83 -0.52
CA THR A 19 -13.06 38.68 -1.39
C THR A 19 -11.87 37.73 -1.46
N ILE A 20 -10.65 38.27 -1.59
CA ILE A 20 -9.41 37.49 -1.61
C ILE A 20 -9.20 36.77 -0.27
N VAL A 21 -9.39 37.46 0.86
CA VAL A 21 -9.25 36.87 2.19
C VAL A 21 -10.30 35.77 2.42
N ALA A 22 -11.54 35.98 1.97
CA ALA A 22 -12.59 34.95 2.06
C ALA A 22 -12.24 33.71 1.22
N ALA A 23 -11.73 33.90 0.01
CA ALA A 23 -11.26 32.79 -0.84
C ALA A 23 -10.09 32.03 -0.21
N LEU A 24 -9.09 32.74 0.32
CA LEU A 24 -7.94 32.13 1.00
C LEU A 24 -8.34 31.40 2.27
N ALA A 25 -9.25 31.95 3.08
CA ALA A 25 -9.78 31.28 4.26
C ALA A 25 -10.52 29.99 3.88
N CYS A 26 -11.24 29.99 2.76
CA CYS A 26 -11.88 28.79 2.23
C CYS A 26 -10.86 27.72 1.80
N MET A 27 -9.78 28.11 1.12
CA MET A 27 -8.71 27.20 0.72
C MET A 27 -7.96 26.62 1.93
N VAL A 28 -7.64 27.45 2.93
CA VAL A 28 -7.01 26.97 4.17
C VAL A 28 -7.92 26.00 4.92
N ALA A 29 -9.21 26.31 5.04
CA ALA A 29 -10.18 25.40 5.65
C ALA A 29 -10.34 24.08 4.87
N GLU A 30 -10.07 24.06 3.57
CA GLU A 30 -10.04 22.84 2.76
C GLU A 30 -8.75 22.05 2.97
N LEU A 31 -7.61 22.72 3.15
CA LEU A 31 -6.32 22.10 3.46
C LEU A 31 -6.22 21.61 4.92
N GLU A 32 -6.93 22.25 5.85
CA GLU A 32 -7.00 21.85 7.27
C GLU A 32 -8.03 20.73 7.51
N LYS A 33 -8.92 20.47 6.56
CA LYS A 33 -9.69 19.22 6.62
C LYS A 33 -8.67 18.09 6.54
N PRO A 34 -8.68 17.16 7.50
CA PRO A 34 -7.93 15.93 7.30
C PRO A 34 -8.42 15.37 5.97
N GLU A 35 -7.49 15.07 5.05
CA GLU A 35 -7.83 14.17 3.94
C GLU A 35 -8.60 13.01 4.57
N PRO A 36 -9.75 12.60 4.01
CA PRO A 36 -10.37 11.38 4.49
C PRO A 36 -9.26 10.34 4.43
N GLU A 37 -8.82 9.85 5.61
CA GLU A 37 -7.92 8.71 5.64
C GLU A 37 -8.55 7.73 4.67
N PRO A 38 -7.83 7.29 3.61
CA PRO A 38 -8.43 6.42 2.62
C PRO A 38 -9.06 5.33 3.45
N GLU A 39 -10.41 5.24 3.41
CA GLU A 39 -11.14 4.27 4.19
C GLU A 39 -10.50 2.96 3.79
N THR A 40 -9.61 2.47 4.64
CA THR A 40 -9.05 1.15 4.49
C THR A 40 -10.23 0.32 4.89
N VAL A 41 -11.13 0.13 3.93
CA VAL A 41 -12.06 -0.97 3.89
C VAL A 41 -11.13 -2.15 4.07
N LYS A 42 -10.93 -2.55 5.31
CA LYS A 42 -10.25 -3.78 5.68
C LYS A 42 -11.16 -4.83 5.09
N GLN A 43 -10.97 -5.11 3.80
CA GLN A 43 -11.61 -6.22 3.13
C GLN A 43 -11.40 -7.41 4.06
N GLU A 44 -12.49 -8.10 4.39
CA GLU A 44 -12.47 -9.15 5.41
C GLU A 44 -11.37 -10.15 5.08
N GLN A 45 -10.23 -10.02 5.78
CA GLN A 45 -9.09 -10.87 5.55
C GLN A 45 -9.40 -12.24 6.15
N PRO A 46 -9.23 -13.34 5.40
CA PRO A 46 -9.44 -14.67 5.96
C PRO A 46 -8.44 -14.93 7.09
N GLU A 47 -8.85 -15.64 8.14
CA GLU A 47 -7.95 -16.01 9.23
C GLU A 47 -6.77 -16.86 8.72
N LEU A 48 -5.60 -16.69 9.35
CA LEU A 48 -4.39 -17.41 8.94
C LEU A 48 -4.56 -18.89 9.28
N PRO A 49 -4.61 -19.80 8.29
CA PRO A 49 -4.75 -21.22 8.57
C PRO A 49 -3.55 -21.76 9.36
N ILE A 50 -3.75 -22.86 10.08
CA ILE A 50 -2.67 -23.56 10.77
C ILE A 50 -1.84 -24.33 9.74
N LEU A 51 -0.63 -23.84 9.45
CA LEU A 51 0.25 -24.41 8.42
C LEU A 51 1.31 -25.28 9.12
N LYS A 52 1.17 -26.60 9.03
CA LYS A 52 2.02 -27.55 9.77
C LYS A 52 3.35 -27.82 9.07
N ASN A 53 3.33 -27.93 7.74
CA ASN A 53 4.51 -28.26 6.93
C ASN A 53 4.85 -27.15 5.93
N ASN A 54 5.99 -27.29 5.26
CA ASN A 54 6.45 -26.29 4.28
C ASN A 54 5.54 -26.23 3.06
N ASP A 55 4.99 -27.36 2.59
CA ASP A 55 4.12 -27.41 1.42
C ASP A 55 2.82 -26.62 1.63
N GLN A 56 2.22 -26.71 2.83
CA GLN A 56 1.06 -25.92 3.21
C GLN A 56 1.37 -24.43 3.21
N ARG A 57 2.54 -24.03 3.74
CA ARG A 57 2.97 -22.61 3.72
C ARG A 57 3.18 -22.10 2.31
N ALA A 58 3.77 -22.94 1.47
CA ALA A 58 3.99 -22.67 0.07
C ALA A 58 2.65 -22.50 -0.67
N ALA A 59 1.71 -23.42 -0.47
CA ALA A 59 0.38 -23.37 -1.08
C ALA A 59 -0.43 -22.15 -0.60
N PHE A 60 -0.31 -21.75 0.66
CA PHE A 60 -0.93 -20.53 1.18
C PHE A 60 -0.41 -19.28 0.46
N ILE A 61 0.91 -19.17 0.26
CA ILE A 61 1.51 -18.05 -0.49
C ILE A 61 1.08 -18.10 -1.95
N ASP A 62 1.01 -19.27 -2.57
CA ASP A 62 0.58 -19.41 -3.97
C ASP A 62 -0.90 -19.06 -4.17
N ALA A 63 -1.72 -19.24 -3.13
CA ALA A 63 -3.11 -18.82 -3.11
C ALA A 63 -3.29 -17.32 -2.84
N TYR A 64 -2.31 -16.47 -3.17
CA TYR A 64 -2.36 -15.02 -2.93
C TYR A 64 -3.55 -14.33 -3.61
N GLU A 65 -4.10 -14.90 -4.67
CA GLU A 65 -5.31 -14.39 -5.35
C GLU A 65 -6.56 -14.44 -4.45
N THR A 66 -6.54 -15.24 -3.39
CA THR A 66 -7.62 -15.30 -2.39
C THR A 66 -7.50 -14.19 -1.33
N TRP A 67 -6.38 -13.47 -1.31
CA TRP A 67 -6.14 -12.40 -0.35
C TRP A 67 -6.81 -11.09 -0.81
N PRO A 68 -7.11 -10.18 0.13
CA PRO A 68 -7.51 -8.82 -0.19
C PRO A 68 -6.61 -8.14 -1.21
N ILE A 69 -7.23 -7.44 -2.16
CA ILE A 69 -6.51 -6.55 -3.08
C ILE A 69 -6.17 -5.27 -2.31
N TRP A 70 -4.89 -4.97 -2.22
CA TRP A 70 -4.38 -3.78 -1.55
C TRP A 70 -4.32 -2.58 -2.48
N ILE A 71 -3.75 -2.76 -3.67
CA ILE A 71 -3.58 -1.71 -4.68
C ILE A 71 -3.87 -2.32 -6.05
N GLU A 72 -4.69 -1.64 -6.84
CA GLU A 72 -4.93 -1.97 -8.24
C GLU A 72 -4.67 -0.74 -9.11
N THR A 73 -3.66 -0.83 -9.96
CA THR A 73 -3.31 0.22 -10.92
C THR A 73 -3.75 -0.23 -12.31
N LYS A 74 -4.98 0.11 -12.68
CA LYS A 74 -5.57 -0.29 -13.97
C LYS A 74 -4.79 0.21 -15.18
N GLU A 75 -4.10 1.34 -15.06
CA GLU A 75 -3.29 1.93 -16.13
C GLU A 75 -2.06 1.09 -16.48
N THR A 76 -1.43 0.47 -15.48
CA THR A 76 -0.23 -0.38 -15.66
C THR A 76 -0.57 -1.87 -15.68
N GLY A 77 -1.82 -2.24 -15.37
CA GLY A 77 -2.22 -3.64 -15.16
C GLY A 77 -1.60 -4.26 -13.91
N GLU A 78 -1.11 -3.45 -12.98
CA GLU A 78 -0.49 -3.92 -11.74
C GLU A 78 -1.53 -4.17 -10.66
N ARG A 79 -1.38 -5.28 -9.94
CA ARG A 79 -2.23 -5.61 -8.79
C ARG A 79 -1.36 -6.11 -7.65
N TYR A 80 -1.67 -5.63 -6.46
CA TYR A 80 -1.02 -5.98 -5.21
C TYR A 80 -2.02 -6.69 -4.33
N TYR A 81 -1.73 -7.92 -3.96
CA TYR A 81 -2.45 -8.67 -2.94
C TYR A 81 -1.71 -8.51 -1.62
N ARG A 82 -2.40 -8.28 -0.51
CA ARG A 82 -1.79 -8.12 0.81
C ARG A 82 -2.45 -9.00 1.84
N TYR A 83 -1.63 -9.59 2.70
CA TYR A 83 -2.06 -10.38 3.84
C TYR A 83 -1.33 -9.91 5.09
N ASP A 84 -2.06 -9.31 6.03
CA ASP A 84 -1.54 -8.86 7.31
C ASP A 84 -1.40 -10.07 8.25
N LEU A 85 -0.17 -10.38 8.66
CA LEU A 85 0.11 -11.49 9.58
C LEU A 85 -0.01 -11.04 11.04
N SER A 86 0.41 -9.81 11.32
CA SER A 86 0.27 -9.11 12.60
C SER A 86 0.12 -7.61 12.34
N GLU A 87 -0.05 -6.81 13.40
CA GLU A 87 -0.09 -5.33 13.27
C GLU A 87 1.17 -4.74 12.62
N LYS A 88 2.29 -5.46 12.69
CA LYS A 88 3.61 -4.96 12.27
C LYS A 88 4.23 -5.73 11.11
N ALA A 89 3.58 -6.79 10.64
CA ALA A 89 4.13 -7.64 9.59
C ALA A 89 3.04 -8.04 8.59
N ALA A 90 3.36 -7.90 7.31
CA ALA A 90 2.46 -8.28 6.23
C ALA A 90 3.23 -8.89 5.05
N ILE A 91 2.56 -9.76 4.30
CA ILE A 91 3.05 -10.24 3.01
C ILE A 91 2.32 -9.47 1.92
N ALA A 92 3.05 -9.00 0.92
CA ALA A 92 2.46 -8.47 -0.30
C ALA A 92 2.97 -9.25 -1.52
N VAL A 93 2.06 -9.49 -2.47
CA VAL A 93 2.37 -10.12 -3.75
C VAL A 93 1.95 -9.19 -4.87
N LYS A 94 2.92 -8.77 -5.68
CA LYS A 94 2.70 -7.94 -6.87
C LYS A 94 2.64 -8.84 -8.10
N VAL A 95 1.62 -8.62 -8.92
CA VAL A 95 1.50 -9.17 -10.27
C VAL A 95 1.24 -8.04 -11.26
N TYR A 96 1.59 -8.26 -12.51
CA TYR A 96 1.33 -7.31 -13.60
C TYR A 96 0.80 -8.06 -14.82
N TRP A 97 -0.05 -7.43 -15.62
CA TRP A 97 -0.49 -8.01 -16.87
C TRP A 97 0.68 -8.26 -17.81
N LYS A 98 0.62 -9.40 -18.48
CA LYS A 98 1.54 -9.80 -19.52
C LYS A 98 0.69 -10.33 -20.68
N HIS A 99 0.99 -9.89 -21.88
CA HIS A 99 0.43 -10.52 -23.08
C HIS A 99 0.83 -11.99 -23.12
N SER A 100 -0.14 -12.88 -23.36
CA SER A 100 0.20 -14.27 -23.64
C SER A 100 0.89 -14.35 -25.00
N TRP A 101 2.00 -15.10 -25.05
CA TRP A 101 2.76 -15.31 -26.27
C TRP A 101 2.39 -16.67 -26.82
N GLU A 102 1.55 -16.70 -27.86
CA GLU A 102 1.25 -17.93 -28.57
C GLU A 102 1.93 -17.89 -29.95
N SER A 103 2.82 -18.86 -30.20
CA SER A 103 3.48 -19.03 -31.51
C SER A 103 4.15 -17.76 -32.09
N TYR A 104 4.91 -17.03 -31.27
CA TYR A 104 5.62 -15.79 -31.65
C TYR A 104 4.71 -14.63 -32.13
N LYS A 105 3.42 -14.68 -31.80
CA LYS A 105 2.50 -13.55 -31.98
C LYS A 105 1.95 -13.12 -30.63
N GLU A 106 1.88 -11.82 -30.43
CA GLU A 106 1.22 -11.21 -29.29
C GLU A 106 -0.29 -11.50 -29.42
N SER A 107 -0.85 -12.23 -28.46
CA SER A 107 -2.28 -12.44 -28.40
C SER A 107 -2.98 -11.18 -27.87
N LYS A 108 -4.29 -11.06 -28.13
CA LYS A 108 -5.13 -10.02 -27.49
C LYS A 108 -5.46 -10.35 -26.03
N ASP A 109 -5.13 -11.56 -25.58
CA ASP A 109 -5.45 -12.04 -24.25
C ASP A 109 -4.33 -11.68 -23.28
N TYR A 110 -4.72 -11.23 -22.09
CA TYR A 110 -3.81 -10.82 -21.03
C TYR A 110 -3.87 -11.85 -19.90
N GLU A 111 -2.70 -12.25 -19.41
CA GLU A 111 -2.55 -13.10 -18.24
C GLU A 111 -1.69 -12.37 -17.20
N TYR A 112 -1.78 -12.74 -15.92
CA TYR A 112 -0.85 -12.22 -14.92
C TYR A 112 0.53 -12.85 -15.09
N GLY A 113 1.56 -12.02 -15.12
CA GLY A 113 2.96 -12.42 -15.17
C GLY A 113 3.46 -13.06 -13.86
N ALA A 114 4.77 -13.23 -13.76
CA ALA A 114 5.39 -13.84 -12.58
C ALA A 114 5.14 -13.00 -11.32
N ALA A 115 4.71 -13.67 -10.25
CA ALA A 115 4.50 -13.05 -8.95
C ALA A 115 5.82 -12.56 -8.32
N GLN A 116 5.80 -11.32 -7.83
CA GLN A 116 6.89 -10.71 -7.06
C GLN A 116 6.46 -10.64 -5.59
N TYR A 117 7.32 -11.12 -4.69
CA TYR A 117 6.99 -11.32 -3.28
C TYR A 117 7.66 -10.25 -2.41
N TYR A 118 6.95 -9.79 -1.39
CA TYR A 118 7.41 -8.77 -0.46
C TYR A 118 7.05 -9.14 0.98
N LEU A 119 7.98 -8.93 1.90
CA LEU A 119 7.76 -9.04 3.35
C LEU A 119 7.89 -7.66 3.98
N LEU A 120 6.77 -7.11 4.44
CA LEU A 120 6.63 -5.74 4.95
C LEU A 120 6.78 -5.68 6.47
N GLY A 121 7.34 -4.57 6.96
CA GLY A 121 7.47 -4.25 8.39
C GLY A 121 8.50 -5.09 9.16
N VAL A 122 9.22 -5.96 8.44
CA VAL A 122 10.22 -6.86 9.02
C VAL A 122 11.45 -6.93 8.11
N LYS A 123 12.63 -7.02 8.71
CA LYS A 123 13.87 -7.42 8.03
C LYS A 123 14.34 -8.78 8.50
N SER A 124 14.89 -9.55 7.56
CA SER A 124 15.70 -10.72 7.87
C SER A 124 17.15 -10.29 8.08
N GLU A 125 17.73 -10.70 9.19
CA GLU A 125 19.15 -10.56 9.48
C GLU A 125 19.76 -11.94 9.71
N TRP A 126 20.93 -12.19 9.14
CA TRP A 126 21.66 -13.42 9.40
C TRP A 126 22.42 -13.32 10.73
N ARG A 127 22.00 -14.11 11.73
CA ARG A 127 22.66 -14.16 13.05
C ARG A 127 22.83 -15.61 13.50
N SER A 128 24.04 -15.95 13.95
CA SER A 128 24.35 -17.28 14.53
C SER A 128 23.93 -18.47 13.64
N GLY A 129 24.13 -18.35 12.32
CA GLY A 129 23.84 -19.43 11.37
C GLY A 129 22.37 -19.63 11.01
N LYS A 130 21.50 -18.67 11.35
CA LYS A 130 20.08 -18.67 10.97
C LYS A 130 19.58 -17.28 10.62
N ASN A 131 18.47 -17.23 9.88
CA ASN A 131 17.69 -16.01 9.69
C ASN A 131 17.01 -15.62 11.00
N VAL A 132 17.12 -14.36 11.39
CA VAL A 132 16.40 -13.74 12.50
C VAL A 132 15.59 -12.59 11.94
N TYR A 133 14.32 -12.53 12.31
CA TYR A 133 13.39 -11.52 11.82
C TYR A 133 13.22 -10.42 12.87
N VAL A 134 13.46 -9.17 12.48
CA VAL A 134 13.38 -8.00 13.36
C VAL A 134 12.38 -7.02 12.74
N GLU A 135 11.51 -6.46 13.56
CA GLU A 135 10.58 -5.40 13.16
C GLU A 135 11.36 -4.18 12.64
N ASP A 136 10.99 -3.69 11.47
CA ASP A 136 11.62 -2.53 10.83
C ASP A 136 10.65 -1.88 9.85
N GLU A 137 9.97 -0.84 10.33
CA GLU A 137 9.01 -0.04 9.55
C GLU A 137 9.70 1.01 8.66
N SER A 138 11.00 1.24 8.82
CA SER A 138 11.74 2.26 8.06
C SER A 138 12.07 1.84 6.63
N ARG A 139 11.85 0.55 6.30
CA ARG A 139 12.20 -0.03 5.01
C ARG A 139 11.25 0.42 3.92
N THR A 140 11.83 0.79 2.78
CA THR A 140 11.06 1.08 1.58
C THR A 140 10.46 -0.21 0.99
N PHE A 141 9.40 -0.07 0.20
CA PHE A 141 8.77 -1.22 -0.46
C PHE A 141 9.75 -2.02 -1.35
N TYR A 142 10.69 -1.34 -1.99
CA TYR A 142 11.73 -1.98 -2.79
C TYR A 142 12.63 -2.89 -1.95
N GLU A 143 13.03 -2.46 -0.76
CA GLU A 143 13.89 -3.24 0.14
C GLU A 143 13.16 -4.45 0.72
N CYS A 144 11.83 -4.38 0.85
CA CYS A 144 10.99 -5.49 1.31
C CYS A 144 10.91 -6.66 0.33
N GLY A 145 11.46 -6.51 -0.88
CA GLY A 145 11.50 -7.57 -1.90
C GLY A 145 12.14 -8.86 -1.38
N THR A 146 11.47 -9.98 -1.64
CA THR A 146 11.89 -11.31 -1.17
C THR A 146 11.50 -12.39 -2.17
N ASN A 147 11.73 -13.66 -1.81
CA ASN A 147 11.33 -14.81 -2.60
C ASN A 147 10.37 -15.71 -1.82
N ARG A 148 9.66 -16.57 -2.56
CA ARG A 148 8.69 -17.52 -2.02
C ARG A 148 9.26 -18.40 -0.91
N SER A 149 10.48 -18.92 -1.07
CA SER A 149 11.11 -19.78 -0.06
C SER A 149 11.37 -19.04 1.26
N ALA A 150 11.82 -17.79 1.19
CA ALA A 150 12.05 -16.95 2.37
C ALA A 150 10.74 -16.60 3.09
N LEU A 151 9.63 -16.41 2.36
CA LEU A 151 8.31 -16.26 2.97
C LEU A 151 7.85 -17.54 3.68
N VAL A 152 8.10 -18.71 3.11
CA VAL A 152 7.81 -20.00 3.76
C VAL A 152 8.58 -20.16 5.06
N GLU A 153 9.87 -19.80 5.07
CA GLU A 153 10.69 -19.79 6.29
C GLU A 153 10.16 -18.80 7.33
N TYR A 154 9.79 -17.59 6.90
CA TYR A 154 9.21 -16.59 7.79
C TYR A 154 7.90 -17.08 8.43
N LEU A 155 6.97 -17.60 7.63
CA LEU A 155 5.70 -18.14 8.14
C LEU A 155 5.92 -19.30 9.13
N LYS A 156 6.93 -20.14 8.88
CA LYS A 156 7.30 -21.23 9.78
C LYS A 156 7.76 -20.72 11.14
N ASP A 157 8.57 -19.67 11.18
CA ASP A 157 9.05 -19.11 12.44
C ASP A 157 7.98 -18.26 13.13
N PHE A 158 7.19 -17.50 12.37
CA PHE A 158 6.04 -16.73 12.86
C PHE A 158 5.01 -17.60 13.59
N GLN A 159 4.68 -18.77 13.04
CA GLN A 159 3.74 -19.71 13.65
C GLN A 159 4.30 -20.51 14.84
N LYS A 160 5.63 -20.55 15.02
CA LYS A 160 6.24 -21.16 16.22
C LYS A 160 6.29 -20.19 17.40
N SER A 161 6.38 -18.90 17.11
CA SER A 161 6.41 -17.84 18.13
C SER A 161 5.03 -17.44 18.64
N LYS A 162 3.95 -17.95 18.04
CA LYS A 162 2.57 -17.69 18.39
C LYS A 162 2.04 -18.81 19.28
#